data_AF-A0A8S2UFL5-F1
#
_entry.id   AF-A0A8S2UFL5-F1
#
_cell.length_a   1.000
_cell.length_b   1.000
_cell.length_c   1.000
_cell.angle_alpha   90.00
_cell.angle_beta   90.00
_cell.angle_gamma   90.00
#
_symmetry.space_group_name_H-M   'P 1'
#
loop_
_entity.id
_entity.type
_entity.pdbx_description
1 polymer ?
#
loop_
_entity_poly.entity_id
_entity_poly.type
_entity_poly.pdbx_seq_one_letter_code
_entity_poly.pdbx_strand_id
1 'polypeptide(L)'
;IFLVVFLLLYSFVLLVDYFPLNIYNEKRSGIQNLRIPITEILLHICIWSLIVDKIQQFILMDNKADYFEEIWNIMDLAAFIFYLVGFITRFIVTEALFQTSKIFLCLDLIIWFIRTLHLFAAYEQLGPKLALIINTMKDMVFFVCFILIFLFGFSITSWSLITTTAQVNWTYTDDGKLYNTTVVNGGSGLWTWRYLRNVINYGIWKVFGQVDPIATTANNKTLLEGVKSQTIDNEPKSEK
;
A
#
# COMPACT_ATOMS: atom_id res chain seq x y z
N ILE A 1 -13.18 -11.05 23.68
CA ILE A 1 -11.92 -11.83 23.90
C ILE A 1 -11.58 -12.67 22.68
N PHE A 2 -12.45 -13.62 22.28
CA PHE A 2 -12.22 -14.48 21.10
C PHE A 2 -11.75 -13.71 19.85
N LEU A 3 -12.47 -12.67 19.44
CA LEU A 3 -12.11 -11.87 18.25
C LEU A 3 -10.75 -11.17 18.35
N VAL A 4 -10.34 -10.74 19.54
CA VAL A 4 -9.03 -10.11 19.75
C VAL A 4 -7.91 -11.16 19.63
N VAL A 5 -8.11 -12.34 20.20
CA VAL A 5 -7.16 -13.46 20.08
C VAL A 5 -7.08 -13.93 18.62
N PHE A 6 -8.21 -14.02 17.93
CA PHE A 6 -8.30 -14.32 16.50
C PHE A 6 -7.50 -13.31 15.66
N LEU A 7 -7.63 -12.01 15.94
CA LEU A 7 -6.93 -10.95 15.21
C LEU A 7 -5.42 -10.99 15.45
N LEU A 8 -4.99 -11.27 16.68
CA LEU A 8 -3.59 -11.48 17.02
C LEU A 8 -3.01 -12.71 16.30
N LEU A 9 -3.76 -13.82 16.27
CA LEU A 9 -3.39 -15.01 15.51
C LEU A 9 -3.28 -14.71 14.02
N TYR A 10 -4.26 -14.01 13.43
CA TYR A 10 -4.26 -13.63 12.02
C TYR A 10 -3.03 -12.77 11.69
N SER A 11 -2.77 -11.74 12.50
CA SER A 11 -1.60 -10.86 12.34
C SER A 11 -0.29 -11.63 12.46
N PHE A 12 -0.17 -12.52 13.43
CA PHE A 12 1.00 -13.38 13.61
C PHE A 12 1.24 -14.27 12.39
N VAL A 13 0.19 -14.94 11.88
CA VAL A 13 0.28 -15.79 10.69
C VAL A 13 0.74 -15.00 9.48
N LEU A 14 0.14 -13.83 9.21
CA LEU A 14 0.51 -13.01 8.05
C LEU A 14 1.94 -12.45 8.11
N LEU A 15 2.44 -12.14 9.32
CA LEU A 15 3.73 -11.49 9.50
C LEU A 15 4.90 -12.48 9.60
N VAL A 16 4.70 -13.60 10.31
CA VAL A 16 5.77 -14.54 10.66
C VAL A 16 5.73 -15.82 9.83
N ASP A 17 4.53 -16.35 9.56
CA ASP A 17 4.37 -17.73 9.08
C ASP A 17 3.83 -17.85 7.63
N TYR A 18 3.44 -16.73 7.00
CA TYR A 18 2.86 -16.76 5.64
C TYR A 18 3.95 -16.87 4.56
N PHE A 19 4.34 -18.11 4.28
CA PHE A 19 5.38 -18.45 3.30
C PHE A 19 4.80 -19.06 2.01
N PRO A 20 5.45 -18.85 0.85
CA PRO A 20 5.04 -19.51 -0.39
C PRO A 20 5.05 -21.03 -0.23
N LEU A 21 4.06 -21.69 -0.85
CA LEU A 21 3.98 -23.14 -0.94
C LEU A 21 5.09 -23.59 -1.91
N ASN A 22 6.30 -23.72 -1.37
CA ASN A 22 7.50 -24.36 -1.92
C ASN A 22 7.56 -24.51 -3.47
N ILE A 23 8.32 -23.63 -4.13
CA ILE A 23 8.77 -23.85 -5.51
C ILE A 23 10.25 -24.29 -5.57
N TYR A 24 11.07 -24.03 -4.53
CA TYR A 24 12.45 -24.52 -4.45
C TYR A 24 12.78 -24.94 -3.02
N ASN A 25 13.45 -26.10 -2.90
CA ASN A 25 13.87 -26.81 -1.68
C ASN A 25 14.79 -25.97 -0.76
N GLU A 26 14.30 -24.85 -0.23
CA GLU A 26 15.03 -24.00 0.70
C GLU A 26 14.52 -24.23 2.12
N LYS A 27 15.48 -24.46 3.04
CA LYS A 27 15.23 -24.75 4.45
C LYS A 27 14.48 -23.59 5.10
N ARG A 28 13.35 -23.95 5.71
CA ARG A 28 12.30 -23.04 6.20
C ARG A 28 12.69 -22.40 7.54
N SER A 29 12.62 -21.07 7.63
CA SER A 29 12.80 -20.31 8.88
C SER A 29 11.45 -20.04 9.57
N GLY A 30 10.72 -21.10 9.91
CA GLY A 30 9.53 -21.04 10.74
C GLY A 30 9.67 -21.97 11.94
N ILE A 31 8.89 -21.75 13.01
CA ILE A 31 8.94 -22.52 14.29
C ILE A 31 8.70 -24.04 14.08
N GLN A 32 8.21 -24.46 12.91
CA GLN A 32 7.77 -25.80 12.59
C GLN A 32 8.05 -26.14 11.12
N ASN A 33 8.73 -27.27 10.86
CA ASN A 33 9.15 -27.75 9.53
C ASN A 33 8.00 -28.36 8.69
N LEU A 34 6.75 -27.94 8.88
CA LEU A 34 5.59 -28.47 8.14
C LEU A 34 5.34 -27.70 6.85
N ARG A 35 4.75 -28.37 5.84
CA ARG A 35 4.35 -27.76 4.55
C ARG A 35 3.35 -26.60 4.74
N ILE A 36 2.50 -26.70 5.76
CA ILE A 36 1.55 -25.67 6.22
C ILE A 36 1.70 -25.58 7.75
N PRO A 37 2.05 -24.41 8.33
CA PRO A 37 2.23 -24.28 9.77
C PRO A 37 0.89 -24.47 10.52
N ILE A 38 0.94 -25.01 11.74
CA ILE A 38 -0.26 -25.28 12.56
C ILE A 38 -1.06 -23.99 12.81
N THR A 39 -0.36 -22.85 12.89
CA THR A 39 -0.94 -21.52 13.07
C THR A 39 -1.81 -21.09 11.88
N GLU A 40 -1.40 -21.38 10.64
CA GLU A 40 -2.20 -21.13 9.42
C GLU A 40 -3.43 -22.04 9.38
N ILE A 41 -3.29 -23.32 9.76
CA ILE A 41 -4.42 -24.25 9.83
C ILE A 41 -5.45 -23.78 10.86
N LEU A 42 -4.99 -23.40 12.06
CA LEU A 42 -5.86 -22.92 13.13
C LEU A 42 -6.59 -21.65 12.73
N LEU A 43 -5.90 -20.74 12.02
CA LEU A 43 -6.52 -19.55 11.44
C LEU A 43 -7.66 -19.91 10.47
N HIS A 44 -7.43 -20.83 9.53
CA HIS A 44 -8.45 -21.26 8.59
C HIS A 44 -9.66 -21.87 9.30
N ILE A 45 -9.45 -22.69 10.32
CA ILE A 45 -10.52 -23.27 11.13
C ILE A 45 -11.33 -22.16 11.83
N CYS A 46 -10.67 -21.16 12.42
CA CYS A 46 -11.34 -20.03 13.05
C CYS A 46 -12.20 -19.23 12.07
N ILE A 47 -11.68 -18.94 10.87
CA ILE A 47 -12.44 -18.20 9.85
C ILE A 47 -13.63 -19.02 9.37
N TRP A 48 -13.45 -20.32 9.14
CA TRP A 48 -14.55 -21.23 8.80
C TRP A 48 -15.63 -21.26 9.88
N SER A 49 -15.26 -21.29 11.16
CA SER A 49 -16.22 -21.19 12.27
C SER A 49 -17.04 -19.90 12.21
N LEU A 50 -16.40 -18.76 11.95
CA LEU A 50 -17.06 -17.45 11.83
C LEU A 50 -18.00 -17.38 10.61
N ILE A 51 -17.62 -18.00 9.50
CA ILE A 51 -18.48 -18.11 8.31
C ILE A 51 -19.74 -18.92 8.64
N VAL A 52 -19.60 -20.05 9.34
CA VAL A 52 -20.74 -20.88 9.75
C VAL A 52 -21.69 -20.12 10.66
N ASP A 53 -21.17 -19.37 11.65
CA ASP A 53 -22.01 -18.54 12.53
C ASP A 53 -22.85 -17.52 11.74
N LYS A 54 -22.26 -16.93 10.69
CA LYS A 54 -22.96 -15.97 9.81
C LYS A 54 -23.96 -16.63 8.87
N ILE A 55 -23.64 -17.80 8.34
CA ILE A 55 -24.59 -18.60 7.56
C ILE A 55 -25.78 -18.98 8.44
N GLN A 56 -25.56 -19.35 9.71
CA GLN A 56 -26.65 -19.64 10.64
C GLN A 56 -27.52 -18.41 10.91
N GLN A 57 -26.93 -17.23 11.14
CA GLN A 57 -27.67 -15.97 11.29
C GLN A 57 -28.51 -15.66 10.05
N PHE A 58 -27.97 -15.89 8.85
CA PHE A 58 -28.67 -15.70 7.60
C PHE A 58 -29.84 -16.68 7.40
N ILE A 59 -29.69 -17.94 7.80
CA ILE A 59 -30.75 -18.95 7.70
C ILE A 59 -31.89 -18.67 8.69
N LEU A 60 -31.57 -18.16 9.88
CA LEU A 60 -32.54 -17.89 10.94
C LEU A 60 -33.39 -16.63 10.69
N MET A 61 -32.97 -15.73 9.80
CA MET A 61 -33.75 -14.55 9.45
C MET A 61 -34.92 -14.91 8.53
N ASP A 62 -36.14 -14.57 8.96
CA ASP A 62 -37.37 -14.78 8.17
C ASP A 62 -37.39 -13.95 6.88
N ASN A 63 -36.87 -12.72 6.92
CA ASN A 63 -36.77 -11.84 5.76
C ASN A 63 -35.31 -11.67 5.32
N LYS A 64 -34.96 -12.26 4.17
CA LYS A 64 -33.60 -12.21 3.61
C LYS A 64 -33.23 -10.85 3.03
N ALA A 65 -34.21 -10.01 2.71
CA ALA A 65 -33.95 -8.68 2.15
C ALA A 65 -33.32 -7.75 3.20
N ASP A 66 -33.84 -7.81 4.43
CA ASP A 66 -33.38 -6.96 5.55
C ASP A 66 -31.91 -7.24 5.93
N TYR A 67 -31.43 -8.47 5.69
CA TYR A 67 -30.02 -8.82 5.92
C TYR A 67 -29.06 -7.96 5.07
N PHE A 68 -29.44 -7.61 3.84
CA PHE A 68 -28.59 -6.86 2.91
C PHE A 68 -28.72 -5.34 3.07
N GLU A 69 -29.70 -4.83 3.82
CA GLU A 69 -29.82 -3.39 4.06
C GLU A 69 -28.81 -2.91 5.12
N GLU A 70 -28.38 -3.81 6.00
CA GLU A 70 -27.40 -3.50 7.03
C GLU A 70 -25.97 -3.49 6.45
N ILE A 71 -25.34 -2.31 6.45
CA ILE A 71 -23.98 -2.10 5.92
C ILE A 71 -22.96 -3.06 6.56
N TRP A 72 -23.18 -3.46 7.81
CA TRP A 72 -22.32 -4.37 8.56
C TRP A 72 -22.35 -5.80 8.04
N ASN A 73 -23.49 -6.25 7.52
CA ASN A 73 -23.65 -7.57 6.93
C ASN A 73 -23.04 -7.63 5.52
N ILE A 74 -23.15 -6.54 4.76
CA ILE A 74 -22.44 -6.39 3.48
C ILE A 74 -20.92 -6.42 3.72
N MET A 75 -20.44 -5.72 4.75
CA MET A 75 -19.01 -5.70 5.08
C MET A 75 -18.49 -7.09 5.50
N ASP A 76 -19.26 -7.83 6.32
CA ASP A 76 -18.92 -9.21 6.68
C ASP A 76 -18.88 -10.13 5.45
N LEU A 77 -19.82 -9.97 4.51
CA LEU A 77 -19.82 -10.71 3.24
C LEU A 77 -18.59 -10.36 2.39
N ALA A 78 -18.22 -9.08 2.33
CA ALA A 78 -17.02 -8.64 1.62
C ALA A 78 -15.74 -9.25 2.21
N ALA A 79 -15.63 -9.33 3.54
CA ALA A 79 -14.53 -10.02 4.22
C ALA A 79 -14.43 -11.49 3.75
N PHE A 80 -15.55 -12.21 3.74
CA PHE A 80 -15.59 -13.60 3.28
C PHE A 80 -15.20 -13.78 1.82
N ILE A 81 -15.59 -12.86 0.93
CA ILE A 81 -15.17 -12.89 -0.47
C ILE A 81 -13.66 -12.69 -0.59
N PHE A 82 -13.09 -11.70 0.11
CA PHE A 82 -11.64 -11.48 0.10
C PHE A 82 -10.87 -12.67 0.69
N TYR A 83 -11.37 -13.24 1.78
CA TYR A 83 -10.82 -14.46 2.35
C TYR A 83 -10.86 -15.63 1.34
N LEU A 84 -11.97 -15.84 0.64
CA LEU A 84 -12.11 -16.92 -0.34
C LEU A 84 -11.13 -16.73 -1.51
N VAL A 85 -11.00 -15.51 -2.03
CA VAL A 85 -10.01 -15.20 -3.08
C VAL A 85 -8.59 -15.45 -2.58
N GLY A 86 -8.25 -14.99 -1.37
CA GLY A 86 -6.95 -15.24 -0.76
C GLY A 86 -6.68 -16.73 -0.55
N PHE A 87 -7.68 -17.48 -0.10
CA PHE A 87 -7.62 -18.91 0.15
C PHE A 87 -7.46 -19.72 -1.14
N ILE A 88 -8.25 -19.45 -2.19
CA ILE A 88 -8.12 -20.15 -3.47
C ILE A 88 -6.75 -19.85 -4.09
N THR A 89 -6.36 -18.58 -4.11
CA THR A 89 -5.11 -18.12 -4.71
C THR A 89 -3.89 -18.71 -3.97
N ARG A 90 -4.01 -19.00 -2.67
CA ARG A 90 -2.99 -19.70 -1.88
C ARG A 90 -2.67 -21.09 -2.43
N PHE A 91 -3.65 -21.84 -2.92
CA PHE A 91 -3.44 -23.20 -3.44
C PHE A 91 -2.85 -23.23 -4.86
N ILE A 92 -2.83 -22.10 -5.56
CA ILE A 92 -2.28 -22.02 -6.91
C ILE A 92 -0.78 -21.71 -6.81
N VAL A 93 0.04 -22.65 -7.29
CA VAL A 93 1.51 -22.64 -7.15
C VAL A 93 2.16 -21.73 -8.20
N THR A 94 1.86 -20.43 -8.15
CA THR A 94 2.50 -19.40 -8.97
C THR A 94 2.95 -18.24 -8.09
N GLU A 95 4.19 -17.76 -8.25
CA GLU A 95 4.75 -16.69 -7.39
C GLU A 95 3.92 -15.39 -7.42
N ALA A 96 3.46 -14.97 -8.60
CA ALA A 96 2.61 -13.80 -8.75
C ALA A 96 1.27 -13.94 -8.01
N LEU A 97 0.71 -15.16 -8.01
CA LEU A 97 -0.54 -15.45 -7.31
C LEU A 97 -0.31 -15.51 -5.80
N PHE A 98 0.83 -16.00 -5.32
CA PHE A 98 1.17 -15.93 -3.90
C PHE A 98 1.30 -14.49 -3.37
N GLN A 99 1.91 -13.58 -4.13
CA GLN A 99 1.93 -12.17 -3.74
C GLN A 99 0.52 -11.59 -3.71
N THR A 100 -0.30 -11.98 -4.68
CA THR A 100 -1.71 -11.57 -4.77
C THR A 100 -2.52 -12.10 -3.59
N SER A 101 -2.34 -13.36 -3.16
CA SER A 101 -3.04 -13.93 -2.00
C SER A 101 -2.65 -13.22 -0.71
N LYS A 102 -1.38 -12.84 -0.55
CA LYS A 102 -0.94 -12.04 0.61
C LYS A 102 -1.62 -10.67 0.66
N ILE A 103 -1.79 -10.02 -0.49
CA ILE A 103 -2.49 -8.72 -0.58
C ILE A 103 -3.95 -8.88 -0.16
N PHE A 104 -4.66 -9.88 -0.70
CA PHE A 104 -6.06 -10.11 -0.36
C PHE A 104 -6.27 -10.46 1.11
N LEU A 105 -5.40 -11.28 1.71
CA LEU A 105 -5.46 -11.57 3.14
C LEU A 105 -5.12 -10.35 4.01
N CYS A 106 -4.24 -9.46 3.54
CA CYS A 106 -3.98 -8.19 4.24
C CYS A 106 -5.20 -7.26 4.21
N LEU A 107 -5.90 -7.18 3.08
CA LEU A 107 -7.15 -6.43 2.96
C LEU A 107 -8.26 -7.02 3.84
N ASP A 108 -8.38 -8.35 3.85
CA ASP A 108 -9.31 -9.06 4.74
C ASP A 108 -9.01 -8.77 6.22
N LEU A 109 -7.73 -8.79 6.62
CA LEU A 109 -7.31 -8.42 7.98
C LEU A 109 -7.79 -7.02 8.38
N ILE A 110 -7.67 -6.02 7.48
CA ILE A 110 -8.15 -4.66 7.75
C ILE A 110 -9.67 -4.65 8.00
N ILE A 111 -10.44 -5.43 7.24
CA ILE A 111 -11.89 -5.52 7.43
C ILE A 111 -12.21 -6.15 8.80
N TRP A 112 -11.48 -7.20 9.21
CA TRP A 112 -11.62 -7.78 10.54
C TRP A 112 -11.27 -6.81 11.68
N PHE A 113 -10.29 -5.92 11.48
CA PHE A 113 -10.01 -4.82 12.42
C PHE A 113 -11.20 -3.86 12.54
N ILE A 114 -11.79 -3.43 11.42
CA ILE A 114 -12.98 -2.56 11.41
C ILE A 114 -14.16 -3.24 12.11
N ARG A 115 -14.38 -4.55 11.86
CA ARG A 115 -15.43 -5.32 12.54
C ARG A 115 -15.21 -5.37 14.06
N THR A 116 -13.96 -5.55 14.48
CA THR A 116 -13.60 -5.55 15.90
C THR A 116 -13.84 -4.18 16.54
N LEU A 117 -13.57 -3.09 15.81
CA LEU A 117 -13.89 -1.72 16.25
C LEU A 117 -15.40 -1.52 16.47
N HIS A 118 -16.24 -2.02 15.57
CA HIS A 118 -17.69 -1.98 15.74
C HIS A 118 -18.16 -2.70 17.01
N LEU A 119 -17.58 -3.87 17.31
CA LEU A 119 -17.88 -4.57 18.57
C LEU A 119 -17.46 -3.76 19.80
N PHE A 120 -16.34 -3.04 19.73
CA PHE A 120 -15.96 -2.11 20.81
C PHE A 120 -16.90 -0.91 20.92
N ALA A 121 -17.51 -0.47 19.81
CA ALA A 121 -18.55 0.56 19.84
C ALA A 121 -19.83 0.09 20.57
N ALA A 122 -20.09 -1.21 20.57
CA ALA A 122 -21.20 -1.79 21.33
C ALA A 122 -20.89 -2.01 22.82
N TYR A 123 -19.65 -1.80 23.27
CA TYR A 123 -19.27 -1.99 24.68
C TYR A 123 -19.66 -0.77 25.53
N GLU A 124 -20.40 -0.98 26.61
CA GLU A 124 -21.08 0.07 27.40
C GLU A 124 -20.20 1.26 27.83
N GLN A 125 -18.92 1.02 28.15
CA GLN A 125 -18.00 2.08 28.61
C GLN A 125 -17.23 2.77 27.46
N LEU A 126 -17.09 2.11 26.31
CA LEU A 126 -16.28 2.56 25.17
C LEU A 126 -17.15 3.05 24.01
N GLY A 127 -18.39 2.60 23.93
CA GLY A 127 -19.35 2.95 22.89
C GLY A 127 -19.63 4.43 22.79
N PRO A 128 -20.03 5.12 23.88
CA PRO A 128 -20.24 6.56 23.84
C PRO A 128 -19.01 7.36 23.42
N LYS A 129 -17.80 6.90 23.81
CA LYS A 129 -16.53 7.54 23.43
C LYS A 129 -16.23 7.35 21.94
N LEU A 130 -16.44 6.14 21.42
CA LEU A 130 -16.18 5.84 20.02
C LEU A 130 -17.23 6.47 19.10
N ALA A 131 -18.50 6.49 19.51
CA ALA A 131 -19.57 7.18 18.78
C ALA A 131 -19.33 8.70 18.71
N LEU A 132 -18.82 9.31 19.79
CA LEU A 132 -18.39 10.71 19.79
C LEU A 132 -17.30 10.96 18.76
N ILE A 133 -16.26 10.12 18.73
CA ILE A 133 -15.16 10.22 17.75
C ILE A 133 -15.69 10.06 16.33
N ILE A 134 -16.52 9.05 16.06
CA ILE A 134 -17.07 8.80 14.71
C ILE A 134 -17.91 9.99 14.22
N ASN A 135 -18.71 10.60 15.10
CA ASN A 135 -19.51 11.76 14.74
C ASN A 135 -18.62 12.96 14.36
N THR A 136 -17.55 13.21 15.12
CA THR A 136 -16.57 14.25 14.77
C THR A 136 -15.80 13.90 13.49
N MET A 137 -15.50 12.62 13.26
CA MET A 137 -14.83 12.18 12.03
C MET A 137 -15.64 12.49 10.78
N LYS A 138 -16.98 12.43 10.85
CA LYS A 138 -17.85 12.82 9.72
C LYS A 138 -17.62 14.27 9.28
N ASP A 139 -17.46 15.19 10.22
CA ASP A 139 -17.14 16.59 9.92
C ASP A 139 -15.69 16.76 9.46
N MET A 140 -14.76 15.97 10.01
CA MET A 140 -13.36 15.97 9.56
C MET A 140 -13.18 15.46 8.13
N VAL A 141 -14.04 14.55 7.64
CA VAL A 141 -13.99 14.09 6.24
C VAL A 141 -14.10 15.27 5.27
N PHE A 142 -15.02 16.21 5.52
CA PHE A 142 -15.15 17.40 4.68
C PHE A 142 -13.89 18.26 4.70
N PHE A 143 -13.28 18.42 5.88
CA PHE A 143 -12.03 19.14 6.04
C PHE A 143 -10.85 18.45 5.32
N VAL A 144 -10.74 17.12 5.42
CA VAL A 144 -9.71 16.35 4.71
C VAL A 144 -9.90 16.43 3.20
N CYS A 145 -11.14 16.37 2.69
CA CYS A 145 -11.43 16.57 1.27
C CYS A 145 -10.94 17.94 0.78
N PHE A 146 -11.14 19.00 1.58
CA PHE A 146 -10.61 20.33 1.27
C PHE A 146 -9.07 20.31 1.20
N ILE A 147 -8.40 19.71 2.19
CA ILE A 147 -6.93 19.56 2.17
C ILE A 147 -6.46 18.79 0.93
N LEU A 148 -7.14 17.71 0.55
CA LEU A 148 -6.78 16.91 -0.63
C LEU A 148 -6.86 17.70 -1.93
N ILE A 149 -7.85 18.58 -2.08
CA ILE A 149 -7.96 19.45 -3.26
C ILE A 149 -6.77 20.41 -3.33
N PHE A 150 -6.41 21.05 -2.21
CA PHE A 150 -5.23 21.92 -2.14
C PHE A 150 -3.94 21.15 -2.41
N LEU A 151 -3.80 19.96 -1.82
CA LEU A 151 -2.65 19.09 -1.98
C LEU A 151 -2.49 18.66 -3.44
N PHE A 152 -3.59 18.36 -4.13
CA PHE A 152 -3.58 18.00 -5.54
C PHE A 152 -3.12 19.17 -6.42
N GLY A 153 -3.65 20.38 -6.18
CA GLY A 153 -3.20 21.60 -6.88
C GLY A 153 -1.72 21.91 -6.66
N PHE A 154 -1.24 21.77 -5.42
CA PHE A 154 0.18 21.91 -5.08
C PHE A 154 1.06 20.84 -5.75
N SER A 155 0.60 19.57 -5.76
CA SER A 155 1.29 18.45 -6.39
C SER A 155 1.48 18.69 -7.89
N ILE A 156 0.42 19.08 -8.60
CA ILE A 156 0.45 19.38 -10.03
C ILE A 156 1.37 20.56 -10.31
N THR A 157 1.21 21.66 -9.55
CA THR A 157 2.00 22.88 -9.78
C THR A 157 3.48 22.64 -9.54
N SER A 158 3.83 21.96 -8.45
CA SER A 158 5.23 21.67 -8.12
C SER A 158 5.88 20.73 -9.13
N TRP A 159 5.15 19.69 -9.55
CA TRP A 159 5.64 18.78 -10.58
C TRP A 159 5.79 19.46 -11.94
N SER A 160 4.86 20.35 -12.31
CA SER A 160 4.93 21.16 -13.52
C SER A 160 6.18 22.03 -13.54
N LEU A 161 6.44 22.75 -12.44
CA LEU A 161 7.64 23.60 -12.30
C LEU A 161 8.93 22.83 -12.53
N ILE A 162 9.09 21.67 -11.88
CA ILE A 162 10.30 20.86 -11.96
C ILE A 162 10.44 20.24 -13.35
N THR A 163 9.34 19.77 -13.92
CA THR A 163 9.35 19.20 -15.27
C THR A 163 9.76 20.25 -16.29
N THR A 164 9.26 21.48 -16.18
CA THR A 164 9.69 22.59 -17.04
C THR A 164 11.20 22.85 -16.92
N THR A 165 11.77 22.83 -15.72
CA THR A 165 13.23 22.98 -15.56
C THR A 165 14.04 21.77 -16.05
N ALA A 166 13.49 20.55 -15.91
CA ALA A 166 14.15 19.31 -16.30
C ALA A 166 14.06 19.00 -17.81
N GLN A 167 13.10 19.60 -18.53
CA GLN A 167 12.99 19.50 -19.99
C GLN A 167 14.15 20.21 -20.71
N VAL A 168 14.98 20.97 -20.00
CA VAL A 168 16.12 21.73 -20.55
C VAL A 168 17.47 21.09 -20.20
N ASN A 169 17.55 19.76 -20.15
CA ASN A 169 18.83 19.06 -20.03
C ASN A 169 19.47 18.85 -21.41
N TRP A 170 20.38 19.75 -21.75
CA TRP A 170 21.32 19.58 -22.86
C TRP A 170 22.45 18.67 -22.40
N THR A 171 22.51 17.44 -22.89
CA THR A 171 23.68 16.57 -22.70
C THR A 171 24.60 16.71 -23.90
N TYR A 172 25.87 17.02 -23.66
CA TYR A 172 26.91 17.00 -24.70
C TYR A 172 27.33 15.56 -24.95
N THR A 173 27.28 15.10 -26.20
CA THR A 173 27.97 13.86 -26.61
C THR A 173 29.47 14.14 -26.73
N ASP A 174 30.32 13.11 -26.60
CA ASP A 174 31.76 13.18 -26.90
C ASP A 174 32.07 13.75 -28.31
N ASP A 175 31.08 13.77 -29.20
CA ASP A 175 31.16 14.28 -30.58
C ASP A 175 30.85 15.80 -30.70
N GLY A 176 30.62 16.51 -29.59
CA GLY A 176 30.34 17.96 -29.58
C GLY A 176 28.96 18.37 -30.13
N LYS A 177 28.05 17.43 -30.37
CA LYS A 177 26.68 17.70 -30.84
C LYS A 177 25.68 17.78 -29.69
N LEU A 178 24.87 18.84 -29.67
CA LEU A 178 23.75 19.01 -28.74
C LEU A 178 22.58 18.14 -29.20
N TYR A 179 22.09 17.24 -28.36
CA TYR A 179 20.80 16.60 -28.57
C TYR A 179 19.89 16.81 -27.35
N ASN A 180 18.60 17.00 -27.60
CA ASN A 180 17.60 17.13 -26.54
C ASN A 180 17.17 15.74 -26.07
N THR A 181 17.40 15.39 -24.81
CA THR A 181 16.75 14.21 -24.23
C THR A 181 15.41 14.64 -23.65
N THR A 182 14.34 14.51 -24.43
CA THR A 182 12.98 14.69 -23.89
C THR A 182 12.68 13.45 -23.05
N VAL A 183 12.65 13.62 -21.72
CA VAL A 183 12.45 12.53 -20.74
C VAL A 183 11.00 11.97 -20.75
N VAL A 184 10.25 12.13 -21.83
CA VAL A 184 8.86 11.68 -21.92
C VAL A 184 8.69 10.78 -23.14
N ASN A 185 9.19 9.54 -23.02
CA ASN A 185 8.80 8.47 -23.92
C ASN A 185 7.33 8.10 -23.63
N GLY A 186 6.42 8.63 -24.45
CA GLY A 186 4.99 8.33 -24.39
C GLY A 186 4.66 7.05 -25.14
N GLY A 187 4.20 6.01 -24.44
CA GLY A 187 3.75 4.78 -25.09
C GLY A 187 2.93 3.85 -24.19
N SER A 188 1.60 4.02 -24.20
CA SER A 188 0.51 3.25 -23.54
C SER A 188 -0.20 3.97 -22.38
N GLY A 189 -1.51 3.71 -22.21
CA GLY A 189 -2.35 4.32 -21.16
C GLY A 189 -1.88 4.09 -19.71
N LEU A 190 -0.99 3.10 -19.50
CA LEU A 190 -0.30 2.87 -18.23
C LEU A 190 0.66 4.02 -17.86
N TRP A 191 1.21 4.75 -18.84
CA TRP A 191 2.11 5.88 -18.59
C TRP A 191 1.39 7.07 -17.97
N THR A 192 0.15 7.35 -18.38
CA THR A 192 -0.66 8.44 -17.81
C THR A 192 -0.92 8.19 -16.32
N TRP A 193 -1.25 6.94 -15.96
CA TRP A 193 -1.44 6.56 -14.56
C TRP A 193 -0.15 6.63 -13.75
N ARG A 194 0.97 6.10 -14.29
CA ARG A 194 2.28 6.18 -13.64
C ARG A 194 2.71 7.62 -13.42
N TYR A 195 2.47 8.49 -14.40
CA TYR A 195 2.76 9.92 -14.33
C TYR A 195 1.93 10.61 -13.25
N LEU A 196 0.61 10.42 -13.27
CA LEU A 196 -0.31 10.97 -12.27
C LEU A 196 0.08 10.53 -10.85
N ARG A 197 0.37 9.24 -10.68
CA ARG A 197 0.85 8.71 -9.39
C ARG A 197 2.14 9.39 -8.95
N ASN A 198 3.12 9.58 -9.85
CA ASN A 198 4.38 10.21 -9.50
C ASN A 198 4.20 11.68 -9.09
N VAL A 199 3.32 12.42 -9.78
CA VAL A 199 2.96 13.81 -9.45
C VAL A 199 2.37 13.88 -8.05
N ILE A 200 1.36 13.07 -7.76
CA ILE A 200 0.68 13.04 -6.46
C ILE A 200 1.67 12.63 -5.36
N ASN A 201 2.44 11.57 -5.61
CA ASN A 201 3.41 11.05 -4.66
C ASN A 201 4.41 12.16 -4.28
N TYR A 202 5.00 12.83 -5.27
CA TYR A 202 5.93 13.94 -5.05
C TYR A 202 5.35 15.05 -4.18
N GLY A 203 4.12 15.50 -4.49
CA GLY A 203 3.49 16.55 -3.69
C GLY A 203 3.24 16.12 -2.24
N ILE A 204 2.80 14.88 -2.02
CA ILE A 204 2.58 14.32 -0.68
C ILE A 204 3.88 14.24 0.11
N TRP A 205 4.93 13.57 -0.40
CA TRP A 205 6.19 13.40 0.33
C TRP A 205 6.84 14.75 0.67
N LYS A 206 6.73 15.73 -0.24
CA LYS A 206 7.23 17.08 -0.02
C LYS A 206 6.49 17.83 1.09
N VAL A 207 5.16 17.66 1.21
CA VAL A 207 4.38 18.26 2.30
C VAL A 207 4.76 17.66 3.66
N PHE A 208 5.09 16.38 3.71
CA PHE A 208 5.56 15.73 4.95
C PHE A 208 7.06 15.93 5.22
N GLY A 209 7.74 16.77 4.45
CA GLY A 209 9.16 17.10 4.66
C GLY A 209 10.11 15.95 4.34
N GLN A 210 9.66 14.94 3.60
CA GLN A 210 10.51 13.83 3.16
C GLN A 210 11.19 14.18 1.84
N VAL A 211 12.53 14.11 1.83
CA VAL A 211 13.37 14.48 0.68
C VAL A 211 13.35 13.35 -0.36
N ASP A 212 13.07 13.70 -1.61
CA ASP A 212 13.07 12.73 -2.70
C ASP A 212 14.49 12.22 -3.03
N PRO A 213 14.63 10.92 -3.35
CA PRO A 213 15.90 10.38 -3.85
C PRO A 213 16.30 10.99 -5.22
N ILE A 214 15.34 11.54 -5.97
CA ILE A 214 15.59 12.19 -7.27
C ILE A 214 16.31 13.53 -7.08
N ALA A 215 15.90 14.34 -6.09
CA ALA A 215 16.57 15.61 -5.74
C ALA A 215 17.97 15.36 -5.17
N THR A 216 18.15 14.26 -4.42
CA THR A 216 19.45 13.83 -3.91
C THR A 216 20.43 13.49 -5.04
N THR A 217 19.94 12.85 -6.11
CA THR A 217 20.76 12.52 -7.29
C THR A 217 21.15 13.76 -8.09
N ALA A 218 20.26 14.76 -8.20
CA ALA A 218 20.56 16.03 -8.86
C ALA A 218 21.59 16.86 -8.09
N ASN A 219 21.45 16.96 -6.76
CA ASN A 219 22.42 17.67 -5.91
C ASN A 219 23.80 17.00 -5.89
N ASN A 220 23.87 15.66 -5.92
CA ASN A 220 25.14 14.97 -5.99
C ASN A 220 25.83 15.14 -7.35
N LYS A 221 25.06 15.25 -8.45
CA LYS A 221 25.61 15.56 -9.78
C LYS A 221 26.15 16.99 -9.87
N THR A 222 25.43 17.99 -9.36
CA THR A 222 25.91 19.38 -9.35
C THR A 222 27.12 19.57 -8.43
N LEU A 223 27.20 18.84 -7.31
CA LEU A 223 28.40 18.80 -6.47
C LEU A 223 29.59 18.11 -7.17
N LEU A 224 29.36 17.02 -7.91
CA LEU A 224 30.41 16.35 -8.69
C LEU A 224 30.90 17.19 -9.87
N GLU A 225 30.03 17.95 -10.52
CA GLU A 225 30.38 18.89 -11.59
C GLU A 225 31.12 20.12 -11.05
N GLY A 226 30.72 20.64 -9.88
CA GLY A 226 31.45 21.69 -9.16
C GLY A 226 32.85 21.26 -8.72
N VAL A 227 33.00 20.01 -8.25
CA VAL A 227 34.31 19.43 -7.90
C VAL A 227 35.15 19.19 -9.16
N LYS A 228 34.58 18.70 -10.27
CA LYS A 228 35.32 18.50 -11.54
C LYS A 228 35.84 19.81 -12.13
N SER A 229 35.08 20.91 -12.03
CA SER A 229 35.53 22.22 -12.51
C SER A 229 36.71 22.75 -11.72
N GLN A 230 36.76 22.52 -10.40
CA GLN A 230 37.90 22.96 -9.58
C GLN A 230 39.18 22.15 -9.78
N THR A 231 39.09 20.90 -10.25
CA THR A 231 40.28 20.07 -10.52
C THR A 231 40.92 20.40 -11.88
N ILE A 232 40.14 20.85 -12.86
CA ILE A 232 40.65 21.17 -14.21
C ILE A 232 41.41 22.52 -14.24
N ASP A 233 41.04 23.47 -13.39
CA ASP A 233 41.71 24.78 -13.32
C ASP A 233 43.06 24.77 -12.57
N ASN A 234 43.41 23.66 -11.91
CA ASN A 234 44.63 23.54 -11.10
C ASN A 234 45.73 22.66 -11.72
N GLU A 235 45.61 22.28 -12.99
CA GLU A 235 46.66 21.52 -13.68
C GLU A 235 47.76 22.49 -14.18
N PRO A 236 49.03 22.39 -13.72
CA PRO A 236 50.08 23.31 -14.12
C PRO A 236 50.41 23.14 -15.61
N LYS A 237 50.22 24.21 -16.40
CA LYS A 237 50.65 24.29 -17.79
C LYS A 237 52.16 24.00 -17.88
N SER A 238 52.53 22.81 -18.35
CA SER A 238 53.92 22.50 -18.68
C SER A 238 54.30 23.20 -19.98
N GLU A 239 55.20 24.17 -19.85
CA GLU A 239 55.87 24.91 -20.90
C GLU A 239 56.76 23.97 -21.75
N LYS A 240 56.63 24.04 -23.07
CA LYS A 240 57.63 23.59 -24.05
C LYS A 240 57.69 24.61 -25.18
#